data_AF-A0AAN8VG08-F1
#
_entry.id   AF-A0AAN8VG08-F1
#
_cell.length_a   1.000
_cell.length_b   1.000
_cell.length_c   1.000
_cell.angle_alpha   90.00
_cell.angle_beta   90.00
_cell.angle_gamma   90.00
#
_symmetry.space_group_name_H-M   'P 1'
#
loop_
_entity.id
_entity.type
_entity.pdbx_description
1 polymer ?
#
loop_
_entity_poly.entity_id
_entity_poly.type
_entity_poly.pdbx_seq_one_letter_code
_entity_poly.pdbx_strand_id
1 'polypeptide(L)'
;MISEVNVPVKLYPQYATLQYSLSNPKSLQSAQPTALSWVFLFVLDMCMIVEELGFVKSALQQAISLLLENALMGFISFGTQVHVHELGFSDMSKVYVFQGSKEISKDHVLEQLGLRVSSGRTSSLAFAKCVQMGLTMLA
;
A
#
# COMPACT_ATOMS: atom_id res chain seq x y z
N MET A 1 -46.06 13.45 8.89
CA MET A 1 -46.87 13.94 7.76
C MET A 1 -46.00 13.80 6.51
N ILE A 2 -46.27 12.82 5.65
CA ILE A 2 -45.64 12.71 4.32
C ILE A 2 -46.58 13.46 3.37
N SER A 3 -46.08 14.55 2.78
CA SER A 3 -46.79 15.27 1.73
C SER A 3 -46.33 14.73 0.37
N GLU A 4 -47.23 14.67 -0.61
CA GLU A 4 -46.97 14.15 -1.97
C GLU A 4 -45.79 14.83 -2.69
N VAL A 5 -45.45 16.05 -2.24
CA VAL A 5 -44.33 16.87 -2.75
C VAL A 5 -42.98 16.62 -2.07
N ASN A 6 -42.91 15.88 -0.95
CA ASN A 6 -41.68 15.61 -0.21
C ASN A 6 -41.37 14.12 -0.17
N VAL A 7 -41.03 13.56 -1.34
CA VAL A 7 -40.66 12.16 -1.50
C VAL A 7 -39.15 11.96 -1.32
N PRO A 8 -38.70 10.78 -0.85
CA PRO A 8 -37.28 10.46 -0.77
C PRO A 8 -36.57 10.67 -2.11
N VAL A 9 -35.34 11.17 -2.05
CA VAL A 9 -34.57 11.60 -3.24
C VAL A 9 -34.46 10.54 -4.34
N LYS A 10 -34.52 9.26 -3.96
CA LYS A 10 -34.51 8.11 -4.85
C LYS A 10 -35.67 8.00 -5.84
N LEU A 11 -36.76 8.74 -5.60
CA LEU A 11 -37.98 8.66 -6.41
C LEU A 11 -38.07 9.76 -7.47
N TYR A 12 -37.12 10.70 -7.50
CA TYR A 12 -37.10 11.72 -8.53
C TYR A 12 -36.41 11.19 -9.81
N PRO A 13 -37.04 11.30 -10.99
CA PRO A 13 -36.47 10.84 -12.26
C PRO A 13 -35.11 11.46 -12.60
N GLN A 14 -34.85 12.70 -12.15
CA GLN A 14 -33.57 13.39 -12.33
C GLN A 14 -32.41 12.79 -11.52
N TYR A 15 -32.70 11.94 -10.53
CA TYR A 15 -31.71 11.22 -9.72
C TYR A 15 -31.68 9.73 -10.06
N ALA A 16 -31.40 9.41 -11.32
CA ALA A 16 -31.29 8.04 -11.82
C ALA A 16 -30.04 7.28 -11.28
N THR A 17 -29.08 7.98 -10.68
CA THR A 17 -27.88 7.37 -10.06
C THR A 17 -27.64 7.98 -8.69
N LEU A 18 -27.50 7.13 -7.68
CA LEU A 18 -27.40 7.52 -6.27
C LEU A 18 -26.20 6.82 -5.63
N GLN A 19 -25.45 7.56 -4.82
CA GLN A 19 -24.41 7.00 -3.95
C GLN A 19 -24.88 7.06 -2.50
N TYR A 20 -24.82 5.92 -1.81
CA TYR A 20 -25.16 5.81 -0.40
C TYR A 20 -23.88 5.72 0.42
N SER A 21 -23.79 6.53 1.48
CA SER A 21 -22.73 6.38 2.48
C SER A 21 -23.29 5.63 3.68
N LEU A 22 -22.68 4.49 4.03
CA LEU A 22 -23.07 3.71 5.19
C LEU A 22 -22.44 4.29 6.45
N SER A 23 -23.27 4.58 7.46
CA SER A 23 -22.85 5.31 8.68
C SER A 23 -21.91 4.52 9.60
N ASN A 24 -21.72 3.22 9.37
CA ASN A 24 -20.79 2.42 10.17
C ASN A 24 -20.12 1.30 9.36
N PRO A 25 -18.93 1.53 8.78
CA PRO A 25 -18.15 0.45 8.16
C PRO A 25 -17.64 -0.59 9.19
N LYS A 26 -17.78 -0.32 10.51
CA LYS A 26 -17.28 -1.20 11.58
C LYS A 26 -18.10 -2.47 11.80
N SER A 27 -19.29 -2.63 11.22
CA SER A 27 -20.05 -3.90 11.33
C SER A 27 -19.50 -5.02 10.43
N LEU A 28 -18.51 -4.74 9.59
CA LEU A 28 -17.66 -5.75 8.93
C LEU A 28 -16.34 -5.99 9.68
N GLN A 29 -16.12 -5.32 10.82
CA GLN A 29 -14.86 -5.33 11.59
C GLN A 29 -15.11 -5.92 12.98
N SER A 30 -15.16 -7.26 13.10
CA SER A 30 -15.01 -7.93 14.40
C SER A 30 -13.53 -8.10 14.83
N ALA A 31 -12.64 -7.23 14.35
CA ALA A 31 -11.30 -7.02 14.90
C ALA A 31 -10.85 -5.58 14.57
N GLN A 32 -10.82 -4.70 15.58
CA GLN A 32 -10.28 -3.33 15.48
C GLN A 32 -8.74 -3.31 15.62
N PRO A 33 -8.01 -2.21 15.31
CA PRO A 33 -8.34 -1.00 14.56
C PRO A 33 -7.21 -0.56 13.60
N THR A 34 -7.39 -0.64 12.29
CA THR A 34 -6.73 0.31 11.39
C THR A 34 -7.81 0.89 10.53
N ALA A 35 -8.12 2.18 10.74
CA ALA A 35 -8.88 2.96 9.78
C ALA A 35 -8.36 2.62 8.38
N LEU A 36 -9.25 2.37 7.42
CA LEU A 36 -8.97 1.91 6.06
C LEU A 36 -7.73 2.61 5.46
N SER A 37 -6.55 2.05 5.71
CA SER A 37 -5.28 2.58 5.23
C SER A 37 -5.07 1.98 3.87
N TRP A 38 -5.06 2.85 2.86
CA TRP A 38 -4.81 2.50 1.49
C TRP A 38 -3.41 1.87 1.41
N VAL A 39 -3.31 0.71 0.77
CA VAL A 39 -2.04 -0.02 0.61
C VAL A 39 -1.55 0.18 -0.82
N PHE A 40 -0.34 0.71 -0.95
CA PHE A 40 0.34 0.88 -2.23
C PHE A 40 1.60 0.02 -2.24
N LEU A 41 1.74 -0.83 -3.26
CA LEU A 41 2.93 -1.63 -3.46
C LEU A 41 3.58 -1.23 -4.79
N PHE A 42 4.76 -0.63 -4.70
CA PHE A 42 5.54 -0.24 -5.86
C PHE A 42 6.45 -1.40 -6.26
N VAL A 43 6.29 -1.89 -7.49
CA VAL A 43 7.09 -2.99 -8.05
C VAL A 43 7.85 -2.44 -9.25
N LEU A 44 9.16 -2.33 -9.13
CA LEU A 44 10.02 -1.64 -10.09
C LEU A 44 10.97 -2.62 -10.80
N ASP A 45 10.94 -2.61 -12.13
CA ASP A 45 11.99 -3.25 -12.93
C ASP A 45 13.27 -2.42 -12.85
N MET A 46 14.41 -3.08 -12.67
CA MET A 46 15.74 -2.46 -12.66
C MET A 46 16.53 -2.79 -13.93
N CYS A 47 15.97 -3.54 -14.87
CA CYS A 47 16.59 -3.91 -16.14
C CYS A 47 16.49 -2.79 -17.20
N MET A 48 16.78 -1.55 -16.80
CA MET A 48 16.66 -0.36 -17.64
C MET A 48 17.97 0.43 -17.65
N ILE A 49 18.13 1.29 -18.66
CA ILE A 49 19.29 2.18 -18.73
C ILE A 49 19.21 3.27 -17.66
N VAL A 50 20.35 3.91 -17.38
CA VAL A 50 20.49 4.86 -16.26
C VAL A 50 19.57 6.08 -16.44
N GLU A 51 19.39 6.52 -17.67
CA GLU A 51 18.53 7.65 -18.02
C GLU A 51 17.06 7.35 -17.70
N GLU A 52 16.56 6.19 -18.15
CA GLU A 52 15.20 5.72 -17.85
C GLU A 52 14.99 5.54 -16.34
N LEU A 53 15.98 4.97 -15.66
CA LEU A 53 15.94 4.83 -14.21
C LEU A 53 15.83 6.19 -13.51
N GLY A 54 16.53 7.21 -14.00
CA GLY A 54 16.42 8.59 -13.49
C GLY A 54 15.01 9.16 -13.63
N PHE A 55 14.35 8.92 -14.77
CA PHE A 55 12.96 9.34 -14.97
C PHE A 55 12.00 8.59 -14.05
N VAL A 56 12.16 7.27 -13.91
CA VAL A 56 11.28 6.46 -13.04
C VAL A 56 11.45 6.85 -11.57
N LYS A 57 12.67 7.12 -11.12
CA LYS A 57 12.94 7.69 -9.80
C LYS A 57 12.14 8.98 -9.59
N SER A 58 12.24 9.92 -10.51
CA SER A 58 11.54 11.21 -10.42
C SER A 58 10.02 11.05 -10.41
N ALA A 59 9.48 10.12 -11.21
CA ALA A 59 8.05 9.83 -11.25
C ALA A 59 7.58 9.16 -9.94
N LEU A 60 8.36 8.23 -9.40
CA LEU A 60 8.05 7.56 -8.14
C LEU A 60 8.07 8.53 -6.96
N GLN A 61 9.02 9.47 -6.92
CA GLN A 61 9.07 10.54 -5.93
C GLN A 61 7.81 11.42 -5.96
N GLN A 62 7.35 11.77 -7.16
CA GLN A 62 6.10 12.52 -7.33
C GLN A 62 4.89 11.69 -6.88
N ALA A 63 4.80 10.42 -7.28
CA ALA A 63 3.71 9.53 -6.88
C ALA A 63 3.62 9.38 -5.36
N ILE A 64 4.75 9.17 -4.67
CA ILE A 64 4.82 9.05 -3.21
C ILE A 64 4.36 10.36 -2.54
N SER A 65 4.71 11.52 -3.11
CA SER A 65 4.31 12.83 -2.58
C SER A 65 2.80 13.10 -2.67
N LEU A 66 2.07 12.33 -3.50
CA LEU A 66 0.62 12.43 -3.66
C LEU A 66 -0.15 11.48 -2.74
N LEU A 67 0.53 10.61 -2.00
CA LEU A 67 -0.12 9.63 -1.12
C LEU A 67 -0.65 10.27 0.16
N LEU A 68 -1.76 9.72 0.66
CA LEU A 68 -2.35 10.11 1.94
C LEU A 68 -1.40 9.80 3.10
N GLU A 69 -1.41 10.63 4.15
CA GLU A 69 -0.49 10.51 5.30
C GLU A 69 -0.55 9.15 6.02
N ASN A 70 -1.70 8.47 5.96
CA ASN A 70 -1.91 7.16 6.57
C ASN A 70 -1.82 5.99 5.58
N ALA A 71 -1.38 6.22 4.34
CA ALA A 71 -1.20 5.15 3.38
C ALA A 71 -0.06 4.21 3.81
N LEU A 72 -0.28 2.90 3.67
CA LEU A 72 0.76 1.89 3.78
C LEU A 72 1.49 1.77 2.45
N MET A 73 2.82 1.79 2.48
CA MET A 73 3.64 1.63 1.28
C MET A 73 4.57 0.44 1.42
N GLY A 74 4.74 -0.30 0.32
CA GLY A 74 5.78 -1.29 0.15
C GLY A 74 6.56 -1.03 -1.15
N PHE A 75 7.81 -1.48 -1.19
CA PHE A 75 8.65 -1.37 -2.37
C PHE A 75 9.33 -2.71 -2.67
N ILE A 76 9.25 -3.12 -3.94
CA ILE A 76 9.91 -4.30 -4.49
C ILE A 76 10.66 -3.84 -5.75
N SER A 77 11.93 -4.18 -5.86
CA SER A 77 12.68 -4.01 -7.10
C SER A 77 13.07 -5.36 -7.67
N PHE A 78 13.01 -5.52 -8.99
CA PHE A 78 13.33 -6.79 -9.62
C PHE A 78 14.25 -6.63 -10.83
N GLY A 79 15.02 -7.69 -11.09
CA GLY A 79 15.83 -7.91 -12.27
C GLY A 79 16.13 -9.40 -12.37
N THR A 80 17.40 -9.80 -12.34
CA THR A 80 17.76 -11.22 -12.14
C THR A 80 17.29 -11.76 -10.78
N GLN A 81 17.24 -10.90 -9.77
CA GLN A 81 16.77 -11.20 -8.42
C GLN A 81 15.61 -10.27 -8.06
N VAL A 82 14.79 -10.69 -7.10
CA VAL A 82 13.70 -9.89 -6.56
C VAL A 82 14.09 -9.42 -5.16
N HIS A 83 14.03 -8.12 -4.93
CA HIS A 83 14.41 -7.47 -3.68
C HIS A 83 13.16 -6.89 -3.04
N VAL A 84 12.81 -7.38 -1.85
CA VAL A 84 11.72 -6.84 -1.02
C VAL A 84 12.32 -5.96 0.06
N HIS A 85 11.95 -4.69 0.06
CA HIS A 85 12.58 -3.67 0.90
C HIS A 85 11.80 -3.41 2.18
N GLU A 86 12.46 -3.48 3.33
CA GLU A 86 11.89 -3.15 4.62
C GLU A 86 12.03 -1.66 4.89
N LEU A 87 10.90 -0.95 4.90
CA LEU A 87 10.85 0.51 4.99
C LEU A 87 10.63 0.94 6.46
N GLY A 88 11.27 2.04 6.90
CA GLY A 88 11.03 2.64 8.22
C GLY A 88 12.16 2.53 9.25
N PHE A 89 13.29 1.89 8.92
CA PHE A 89 14.47 1.79 9.79
C PHE A 89 15.54 2.83 9.42
N SER A 90 15.72 3.87 10.25
CA SER A 90 16.64 4.99 9.93
C SER A 90 18.11 4.59 9.84
N ASP A 91 18.50 3.53 10.54
CA ASP A 91 19.91 3.23 10.78
C ASP A 91 20.43 2.07 9.91
N MET A 92 19.53 1.24 9.37
CA MET A 92 19.87 0.12 8.49
C MET A 92 18.71 -0.25 7.59
N SER A 93 18.92 -0.19 6.26
CA SER A 93 17.98 -0.75 5.30
C SER A 93 18.10 -2.28 5.30
N LYS A 94 16.98 -2.98 5.50
CA LYS A 94 16.93 -4.43 5.40
C LYS A 94 16.21 -4.83 4.11
N VAL A 95 16.82 -5.72 3.34
CA VAL A 95 16.30 -6.18 2.05
C VAL A 95 16.29 -7.70 2.04
N TYR A 96 15.15 -8.29 1.70
CA TYR A 96 15.00 -9.72 1.47
C TYR A 96 15.20 -10.00 -0.02
N VAL A 97 16.12 -10.90 -0.35
CA VAL A 97 16.49 -11.20 -1.73
C VAL A 97 15.99 -12.59 -2.09
N PHE A 98 15.19 -12.66 -3.14
CA PHE A 98 14.62 -13.89 -3.68
C PHE A 98 15.20 -14.15 -5.07
N GLN A 99 15.45 -15.42 -5.37
CA GLN A 99 15.91 -15.84 -6.69
C GLN A 99 14.74 -15.76 -7.69
N GLY A 100 14.85 -14.90 -8.71
CA GLY A 100 13.77 -14.67 -9.67
C GLY A 100 13.42 -15.88 -10.55
N SER A 101 14.37 -16.81 -10.72
CA SER A 101 14.18 -18.04 -11.48
C SER A 101 13.52 -19.18 -10.69
N LYS A 102 13.28 -18.99 -9.39
CA LYS A 102 12.72 -20.01 -8.50
C LYS A 102 11.29 -19.62 -8.14
N GLU A 103 10.35 -20.51 -8.39
CA GLU A 103 8.99 -20.36 -7.88
C GLU A 103 8.97 -20.59 -6.35
N ILE A 104 8.36 -19.66 -5.62
CA ILE A 104 8.32 -19.68 -4.15
C ILE A 104 6.86 -19.64 -3.73
N SER A 105 6.45 -20.57 -2.87
CA SER A 105 5.08 -20.63 -2.36
C SER A 105 4.80 -19.48 -1.39
N LYS A 106 3.53 -19.11 -1.27
CA LYS A 106 3.05 -18.11 -0.30
C LYS A 106 3.56 -18.40 1.13
N ASP A 107 3.50 -19.65 1.56
CA ASP A 107 3.91 -20.03 2.93
C ASP A 107 5.40 -19.80 3.16
N HIS A 108 6.23 -20.08 2.15
CA HIS A 108 7.66 -19.78 2.23
C HIS A 108 7.94 -18.28 2.23
N VAL A 109 7.22 -17.49 1.43
CA VAL A 109 7.34 -16.01 1.47
C VAL A 109 6.97 -15.49 2.86
N LEU A 110 5.85 -15.95 3.43
CA LEU A 110 5.42 -15.55 4.77
C LEU A 110 6.43 -15.92 5.86
N GLU A 111 7.03 -17.10 5.75
CA GLU A 111 8.06 -17.55 6.68
C GLU A 111 9.34 -16.73 6.56
N GLN A 112 9.85 -16.52 5.34
CA GLN A 112 11.09 -15.76 5.09
C GLN A 112 10.96 -14.28 5.45
N LEU A 113 9.78 -13.69 5.27
CA LEU A 113 9.49 -12.32 5.69
C LEU A 113 9.12 -12.21 7.18
N GLY A 114 9.02 -13.32 7.92
CA GLY A 114 8.64 -13.32 9.34
C GLY A 114 7.18 -12.89 9.58
N LEU A 115 6.30 -13.04 8.59
CA LEU A 115 4.90 -12.62 8.62
C LEU A 115 3.95 -13.72 9.12
N ARG A 116 4.46 -14.91 9.46
CA ARG A 116 3.65 -15.90 10.18
C ARG A 116 3.22 -15.31 11.52
N VAL A 117 1.90 -15.25 11.71
CA VAL A 117 1.27 -14.79 12.95
C VAL A 117 1.66 -15.73 14.10
N SER A 118 2.80 -15.50 14.73
CA SER A 118 2.88 -15.72 16.17
C SER A 118 2.27 -14.48 16.81
N SER A 119 1.20 -14.66 17.57
CA SER A 119 0.50 -13.61 18.30
C SER A 119 1.51 -12.72 19.05
N GLY A 120 1.87 -11.54 18.53
CA GLY A 120 2.71 -10.62 19.29
C GLY A 120 3.53 -9.55 18.58
N ARG A 121 3.70 -9.52 17.25
CA ARG A 121 4.48 -8.45 16.60
C ARG A 121 3.74 -7.81 15.43
N THR A 122 2.88 -6.85 15.76
CA THR A 122 2.49 -5.81 14.81
C THR A 122 3.65 -4.80 14.73
N SER A 123 4.46 -4.87 13.68
CA SER A 123 5.39 -3.78 13.34
C SER A 123 4.59 -2.60 12.79
N SER A 124 3.86 -1.93 13.69
CA SER A 124 2.94 -0.82 13.40
C SER A 124 3.64 0.53 13.21
N LEU A 125 4.94 0.59 12.97
CA LEU A 125 5.69 1.84 13.12
C LEU A 125 6.57 2.17 11.91
N ALA A 126 5.96 2.66 10.82
CA ALA A 126 6.74 3.25 9.72
C ALA A 126 5.96 4.20 8.78
N PHE A 127 4.89 4.86 9.22
CA PHE A 127 4.09 5.71 8.31
C PHE A 127 4.80 6.99 7.85
N ALA A 128 5.55 7.66 8.75
CA ALA A 128 6.12 8.98 8.45
C ALA A 128 7.57 8.96 7.89
N LYS A 129 8.27 7.82 7.93
CA LYS A 129 9.68 7.71 7.49
C LYS A 129 9.90 7.01 6.15
N CYS A 130 8.82 6.49 5.55
CA CYS A 130 8.84 5.76 4.29
C CYS A 130 9.27 6.63 3.08
N VAL A 131 8.92 7.92 3.09
CA VAL A 131 9.25 8.86 2.00
C VAL A 131 10.77 9.11 1.91
N GLN A 132 11.43 9.31 3.06
CA GLN A 132 12.86 9.61 3.10
C GLN A 132 13.72 8.40 2.69
N MET A 133 13.35 7.19 3.12
CA MET A 133 14.11 5.97 2.82
C MET A 133 13.89 5.43 1.41
N GLY A 134 12.66 5.54 0.88
CA GLY A 134 12.38 5.21 -0.51
C GLY A 134 13.27 6.01 -1.47
N LEU A 135 13.56 7.27 -1.11
CA LEU A 135 14.53 8.12 -1.81
C LEU A 135 15.97 7.61 -1.73
N THR A 136 16.45 7.24 -0.54
CA THR A 136 17.84 6.77 -0.34
C THR A 136 18.12 5.40 -0.93
N MET A 137 17.11 4.53 -1.04
CA MET A 137 17.24 3.23 -1.73
C MET A 137 17.36 3.36 -3.25
N LEU A 138 17.05 4.55 -3.76
CA LEU A 138 17.16 4.93 -5.17
C LEU A 138 18.33 5.91 -5.40
N ALA A 139 19.18 6.18 -4.41
CA ALA A 139 20.39 6.98 -4.58
C ALA A 139 21.59 6.09 -4.93
#